data_AF-A0A484V8Z4-F1
#
_entry.id   AF-A0A484V8Z4-F1
#
_cell.length_a   1.000
_cell.length_b   1.000
_cell.length_c   1.000
_cell.angle_alpha   90.00
_cell.angle_beta   90.00
_cell.angle_gamma   90.00
#
_symmetry.space_group_name_H-M   'P 1'
#
loop_
_entity.id
_entity.type
_entity.pdbx_description
1 polymer ?
#
loop_
_entity_poly.entity_id
_entity_poly.type
_entity_poly.pdbx_seq_one_letter_code
_entity_poly.pdbx_strand_id
1 'polypeptide(L)'
;MERIDVSILGRDYSLACAPEEKAALQAAVRHVDQLMLRIKGSGKVSSNERIAVMAAIQIASEMLAMKAAPDGPLGGLAVGDFKRKIESMNHLLDEAISGQERLV
;
A
#
# COMPACT_ATOMS: atom_id res chain seq x y z
N MET A 1 -30.60 -3.48 1.34
CA MET A 1 -29.66 -2.38 1.10
C MET A 1 -29.92 -1.31 2.12
N GLU A 2 -28.91 -0.98 2.92
CA GLU A 2 -28.95 0.16 3.86
C GLU A 2 -28.31 1.37 3.18
N ARG A 3 -28.69 2.58 3.57
CA ARG A 3 -27.97 3.81 3.17
C ARG A 3 -27.13 4.27 4.34
N ILE A 4 -25.90 4.67 4.05
CA ILE A 4 -24.98 5.24 5.03
C ILE A 4 -24.66 6.65 4.59
N ASP A 5 -24.88 7.60 5.48
CA ASP A 5 -24.51 8.98 5.28
C ASP A 5 -23.07 9.19 5.75
N VAL A 6 -22.26 9.79 4.89
CA VAL A 6 -20.83 10.02 5.10
C VAL A 6 -20.44 11.42 4.65
N SER A 7 -19.45 12.01 5.30
CA SER A 7 -18.92 13.32 4.91
C SER A 7 -17.50 13.18 4.37
N ILE A 8 -17.24 13.76 3.19
CA ILE A 8 -15.92 13.78 2.54
C ILE A 8 -15.62 15.22 2.14
N LEU A 9 -14.50 15.76 2.63
CA LEU A 9 -14.06 17.14 2.41
C LEU A 9 -15.14 18.18 2.80
N GLY A 10 -15.95 17.87 3.82
CA GLY A 10 -17.05 18.70 4.30
C GLY A 10 -18.30 18.69 3.40
N ARG A 11 -18.44 17.70 2.52
CA ARG A 11 -19.65 17.44 1.74
C ARG A 11 -20.26 16.12 2.14
N ASP A 12 -21.57 16.11 2.31
CA ASP A 12 -22.31 14.93 2.73
C ASP A 12 -22.77 14.10 1.51
N TYR A 13 -22.61 12.79 1.62
CA TYR A 13 -22.93 11.80 0.61
C TYR A 13 -23.73 10.67 1.24
N SER A 14 -24.75 10.18 0.54
CA SER A 14 -25.51 9.01 0.96
C SER A 14 -25.18 7.84 0.03
N LEU A 15 -24.55 6.80 0.58
CA LEU A 15 -24.07 5.65 -0.18
C LEU A 15 -24.92 4.42 0.12
N ALA A 16 -25.28 3.66 -0.92
CA ALA A 16 -25.90 2.36 -0.75
C ALA A 16 -24.84 1.33 -0.32
N CYS A 17 -25.12 0.56 0.72
CA CYS A 17 -24.19 -0.41 1.27
C CYS A 17 -24.90 -1.70 1.68
N ALA A 18 -24.24 -2.83 1.45
CA ALA A 18 -24.61 -4.10 2.05
C ALA A 18 -24.19 -4.10 3.55
N PRO A 19 -25.00 -4.66 4.45
CA PRO A 19 -24.72 -4.60 5.89
C PRO A 19 -23.36 -5.23 6.25
N GLU A 20 -22.89 -6.23 5.50
CA GLU A 20 -21.60 -6.90 5.68
C GLU A 20 -20.41 -6.00 5.31
N GLU A 21 -20.59 -5.07 4.37
CA GLU A 21 -19.53 -4.21 3.83
C GLU A 21 -19.45 -2.84 4.53
N LYS A 22 -20.41 -2.53 5.42
CA LYS A 22 -20.54 -1.24 6.12
C LYS A 22 -19.23 -0.78 6.76
N ALA A 23 -18.54 -1.66 7.48
CA ALA A 23 -17.29 -1.32 8.15
C ALA A 23 -16.15 -1.02 7.15
N ALA A 24 -16.07 -1.79 6.07
CA ALA A 24 -15.08 -1.60 5.01
C ALA A 24 -15.32 -0.29 4.25
N LEU A 25 -16.58 0.02 3.93
CA LEU A 25 -16.95 1.27 3.26
C LEU A 25 -16.63 2.48 4.14
N GLN A 26 -16.95 2.44 5.43
CA GLN A 26 -16.59 3.52 6.36
C GLN A 26 -15.07 3.71 6.47
N ALA A 27 -14.29 2.63 6.47
CA ALA A 27 -12.83 2.72 6.45
C ALA A 27 -12.32 3.37 5.17
N ALA A 28 -12.87 2.98 4.01
CA ALA A 28 -12.52 3.57 2.72
C ALA A 28 -12.84 5.07 2.66
N VAL A 29 -14.03 5.48 3.11
CA VAL A 29 -14.44 6.88 3.19
C VAL A 29 -13.49 7.70 4.06
N ARG A 30 -13.14 7.20 5.27
CA ARG A 30 -12.17 7.89 6.15
C ARG A 30 -10.80 8.04 5.48
N HIS A 31 -10.35 7.02 4.77
CA HIS A 31 -9.07 7.06 4.08
C HIS A 31 -9.07 8.11 2.96
N VAL A 32 -10.13 8.17 2.16
CA VAL A 32 -10.31 9.18 1.10
C VAL A 32 -10.33 10.60 1.70
N ASP A 33 -11.12 10.81 2.76
CA ASP A 33 -11.23 12.12 3.40
C ASP A 33 -9.89 12.63 3.94
N GLN A 34 -9.15 11.78 4.65
CA GLN A 34 -7.81 12.11 5.17
C GLN A 34 -6.83 12.48 4.05
N LEU A 35 -6.85 11.75 2.93
CA LEU A 35 -5.98 12.03 1.80
C LEU A 35 -6.35 13.36 1.13
N MET A 36 -7.65 13.62 0.92
CA MET A 36 -8.13 14.88 0.35
C MET A 36 -7.80 16.07 1.26
N LEU A 37 -7.94 15.93 2.58
CA LEU A 37 -7.54 16.95 3.55
C LEU A 37 -6.03 17.20 3.54
N ARG A 38 -5.20 16.15 3.42
CA ARG A 38 -3.74 16.27 3.29
C ARG A 38 -3.35 17.06 2.04
N ILE A 39 -3.98 16.74 0.90
CA ILE A 39 -3.73 17.44 -0.37
C ILE A 39 -4.18 18.90 -0.26
N LYS A 40 -5.36 19.16 0.33
CA LYS A 40 -5.85 20.52 0.58
C LYS A 40 -4.89 21.31 1.48
N GLY A 41 -4.39 20.69 2.55
CA GLY A 41 -3.46 21.30 3.52
C GLY A 41 -2.10 21.66 2.91
N SER A 42 -1.69 21.02 1.81
CA SER A 42 -0.46 21.38 1.10
C SER A 42 -0.50 22.75 0.41
N GLY A 43 -1.70 23.34 0.24
CA GLY A 43 -1.90 24.65 -0.39
C GLY A 43 -1.61 24.70 -1.90
N LYS A 44 -1.12 23.62 -2.51
CA LYS A 44 -0.75 23.57 -3.94
C LYS A 44 -1.95 23.47 -4.89
N VAL A 45 -3.10 23.03 -4.40
CA VAL A 45 -4.31 22.77 -5.20
C VAL A 45 -5.52 23.36 -4.49
N SER A 46 -6.22 24.28 -5.17
CA SER A 46 -7.35 25.02 -4.58
C SER A 46 -8.73 24.46 -4.90
N SER A 47 -8.91 23.79 -6.05
CA SER A 47 -10.22 23.24 -6.44
C SER A 47 -10.46 21.86 -5.83
N ASN A 48 -11.62 21.68 -5.18
CA ASN A 48 -12.07 20.39 -4.63
C ASN A 48 -12.10 19.28 -5.69
N GLU A 49 -12.42 19.61 -6.94
CA GLU A 49 -12.43 18.64 -8.04
C GLU A 49 -11.01 18.12 -8.33
N ARG A 50 -10.03 19.03 -8.39
CA ARG A 50 -8.62 18.64 -8.58
C ARG A 50 -8.08 17.86 -7.40
N ILE A 51 -8.49 18.22 -6.19
CA ILE A 51 -8.14 17.47 -4.97
C ILE A 51 -8.68 16.04 -5.07
N ALA A 52 -9.92 15.84 -5.50
CA ALA A 52 -10.52 14.52 -5.67
C ALA A 52 -9.78 13.69 -6.74
N VAL A 53 -9.46 14.29 -7.89
CA VAL A 53 -8.68 13.61 -8.96
C VAL A 53 -7.29 13.18 -8.45
N MET A 54 -6.59 14.07 -7.75
CA MET A 54 -5.27 13.75 -7.18
C MET A 54 -5.34 12.65 -6.12
N ALA A 55 -6.35 12.68 -5.25
CA ALA A 55 -6.59 11.63 -4.26
C ALA A 55 -6.86 10.28 -4.94
N ALA A 56 -7.68 10.25 -5.99
CA ALA A 56 -7.97 9.03 -6.75
C ALA A 56 -6.70 8.45 -7.41
N ILE A 57 -5.87 9.29 -8.02
CA ILE A 57 -4.60 8.88 -8.62
C ILE A 57 -3.66 8.29 -7.57
N GLN A 58 -3.56 8.93 -6.41
CA GLN A 58 -2.69 8.46 -5.34
C GLN A 58 -3.15 7.11 -4.76
N ILE A 59 -4.45 6.94 -4.51
CA ILE A 59 -5.03 5.65 -4.06
C ILE A 59 -4.77 4.56 -5.10
N ALA A 60 -5.01 4.84 -6.39
CA ALA A 60 -4.73 3.90 -7.46
C ALA A 60 -3.25 3.52 -7.51
N SER A 61 -2.34 4.48 -7.34
CA SER A 61 -0.90 4.23 -7.28
C SER A 61 -0.51 3.35 -6.10
N GLU A 62 -1.11 3.56 -4.92
CA GLU A 62 -0.86 2.73 -3.74
C GLU A 62 -1.34 1.29 -3.95
N MET A 63 -2.53 1.12 -4.54
CA MET A 63 -3.05 -0.21 -4.90
C MET A 63 -2.19 -0.91 -5.95
N LEU A 64 -1.71 -0.19 -6.96
CA LEU A 64 -0.82 -0.74 -7.99
C LEU A 64 0.56 -1.08 -7.43
N ALA A 65 1.10 -0.27 -6.51
CA ALA A 65 2.35 -0.57 -5.81
C ALA A 65 2.21 -1.83 -4.94
N MET A 66 1.06 -2.02 -4.27
CA MET A 66 0.75 -3.24 -3.53
C MET A 66 0.63 -4.47 -4.44
N LYS A 67 0.09 -4.32 -5.66
CA LYS A 67 -0.06 -5.41 -6.65
C LYS A 67 1.21 -5.73 -7.43
N ALA A 68 2.10 -4.76 -7.63
CA ALA A 68 3.39 -4.95 -8.27
C ALA A 68 4.39 -5.70 -7.38
N ALA A 69 4.06 -5.93 -6.10
CA ALA A 69 4.67 -6.96 -5.26
C ALA A 69 3.94 -8.29 -5.54
N PRO A 70 4.52 -9.27 -6.24
CA PRO A 70 3.78 -10.40 -6.80
C PRO A 70 3.10 -11.33 -5.77
N ASP A 71 3.44 -11.22 -4.48
CA ASP A 71 2.82 -12.01 -3.39
C ASP A 71 2.81 -11.24 -2.04
N GLY A 72 2.02 -10.17 -1.95
CA GLY A 72 1.66 -9.56 -0.66
C GLY A 72 2.70 -8.63 -0.03
N PRO A 73 2.49 -8.19 1.23
CA PRO A 73 2.85 -6.86 1.75
C PRO A 73 4.35 -6.53 1.89
N LEU A 74 5.24 -7.41 1.42
CA LEU A 74 6.71 -7.28 1.42
C LEU A 74 7.36 -7.70 0.08
N GLY A 75 6.57 -7.97 -0.97
CA GLY A 75 7.05 -8.67 -2.18
C GLY A 75 7.99 -7.87 -3.10
N GLY A 76 8.21 -6.57 -2.86
CA GLY A 76 9.05 -5.74 -3.71
C GLY A 76 10.38 -5.26 -3.11
N LEU A 77 10.54 -5.24 -1.78
CA LEU A 77 11.58 -4.42 -1.13
C LEU A 77 12.46 -5.15 -0.10
N ALA A 78 12.34 -6.47 0.03
CA ALA A 78 13.09 -7.22 1.03
C ALA A 78 13.53 -8.60 0.57
N VAL A 79 12.63 -9.39 -0.03
CA VAL A 79 12.89 -10.82 -0.26
C VAL A 79 14.04 -11.06 -1.26
N GLY A 80 14.17 -10.24 -2.30
CA GLY A 80 15.27 -10.37 -3.27
C GLY A 80 16.64 -10.11 -2.65
N ASP A 81 16.76 -9.09 -1.79
CA ASP A 81 18.02 -8.75 -1.14
C ASP A 81 18.34 -9.72 0.01
N PHE A 82 17.34 -10.17 0.77
CA PHE A 82 17.51 -11.22 1.77
C PHE A 82 17.90 -12.55 1.12
N LYS A 83 17.27 -12.93 0.00
CA LYS A 83 17.62 -14.13 -0.75
C LYS A 83 19.07 -14.07 -1.25
N ARG A 84 19.49 -12.94 -1.83
CA ARG A 84 20.87 -12.73 -2.29
C ARG A 84 21.87 -12.78 -1.13
N LYS A 85 21.52 -12.24 0.04
CA LYS A 85 22.35 -12.30 1.26
C LYS A 85 22.50 -13.74 1.78
N ILE A 86 21.40 -14.50 1.77
CA ILE A 86 21.37 -15.92 2.16
C ILE A 86 22.22 -16.75 1.18
N GLU A 87 22.07 -16.54 -0.12
CA GLU A 87 22.88 -17.22 -1.14
C GLU A 87 24.38 -16.90 -0.99
N SER A 88 24.73 -15.64 -0.71
CA SER A 88 26.11 -15.26 -0.43
C SER A 88 26.68 -15.93 0.83
N MET A 89 25.88 -16.07 1.89
CA MET A 89 26.30 -16.79 3.10
C MET A 89 26.50 -18.29 2.83
N ASN A 90 25.60 -18.91 2.07
CA ASN A 90 25.72 -20.33 1.68
C ASN A 90 26.98 -20.57 0.83
N HIS A 91 27.27 -19.68 -0.12
CA HIS A 91 28.48 -19.80 -0.93
C HIS A 91 29.77 -19.72 -0.09
N LEU A 92 29.81 -18.82 0.90
CA LEU A 92 30.95 -18.71 1.81
C LEU A 92 31.11 -19.97 2.69
N LEU A 93 30.00 -20.60 3.10
CA LEU A 93 30.02 -21.86 3.83
C LEU A 93 30.53 -23.01 2.96
N ASP A 94 30.05 -23.12 1.71
CA ASP A 94 30.50 -24.15 0.77
C ASP A 94 32.01 -24.02 0.45
N GLU A 95 32.50 -22.79 0.31
CA GLU A 95 33.92 -22.50 0.09
C GLU A 95 34.78 -22.88 1.30
N ALA A 96 34.33 -22.56 2.52
CA ALA A 96 35.03 -22.91 3.75
C ALA A 96 35.07 -24.43 4.00
N ILE A 97 33.96 -25.13 3.73
CA ILE A 97 33.88 -26.60 3.87
C ILE A 97 34.79 -27.28 2.85
N SER A 98 34.80 -26.83 1.59
CA SER A 98 35.66 -27.36 0.53
C SER A 98 37.16 -27.11 0.80
N GLY A 99 37.50 -26.00 1.45
CA GLY A 99 38.87 -25.68 1.86
C GLY A 99 39.40 -26.59 2.97
N GLN A 100 38.52 -27.14 3.81
CA GLN A 100 38.89 -27.97 4.95
C GLN A 100 39.16 -29.45 4.56
N GLU A 101 38.51 -29.95 3.51
CA GLU A 101 38.75 -31.31 2.96
C GLU A 101 40.12 -31.45 2.28
N ARG A 102 40.78 -30.34 1.91
CA ARG A 102 42.07 -30.37 1.20
C ARG A 102 43.30 -30.38 2.13
N LEU A 103 43.07 -30.32 3.44
CA LEU A 103 44.12 -30.29 4.49
C LEU A 103 44.09 -31.53 5.42
N VAL A 104 43.29 -32.55 5.10
CA VAL A 104 43.29 -33.85 5.80
C VAL A 104 43.91 -34.94 4.92
#